data_AF-A0A317ETG5-F1
#
_entry.id   AF-A0A317ETG5-F1
#
_cell.length_a   1.000
_cell.length_b   1.000
_cell.length_c   1.000
_cell.angle_alpha   90.00
_cell.angle_beta   90.00
_cell.angle_gamma   90.00
#
_symmetry.space_group_name_H-M   'P 1'
#
loop_
_entity.id
_entity.type
_entity.pdbx_description
1 polymer ?
#
loop_
_entity_poly.entity_id
_entity_poly.type
_entity_poly.pdbx_seq_one_letter_code
_entity_poly.pdbx_strand_id
1 'polypeptide(L)' 'MNKESYYTQSDACMKFLLTPEEFREILQVHEISHIKKEITLFTAPDTSPLKVKEIHVAKKDFELALEIYRNESNVNK' A
#
# COMPACT_ATOMS: atom_id res chain seq x y z
N MET A 1 22.19 -8.17 -6.61
CA MET A 1 21.21 -7.74 -5.59
C MET A 1 19.96 -7.24 -6.30
N ASN A 2 18.91 -8.05 -6.36
CA ASN A 2 17.60 -7.54 -6.78
C ASN A 2 17.11 -6.64 -5.64
N LYS A 3 17.10 -5.32 -5.85
CA LYS A 3 16.42 -4.40 -4.94
C LYS A 3 14.93 -4.67 -5.10
N GLU A 4 14.38 -5.57 -4.28
CA GLU A 4 12.94 -5.72 -4.16
C GLU A 4 12.37 -4.34 -3.86
N SER A 5 11.65 -3.82 -4.85
CA SER A 5 11.04 -2.51 -4.74
C SER A 5 9.68 -2.74 -4.12
N TYR A 6 9.43 -2.09 -2.98
CA TYR A 6 8.14 -2.11 -2.29
C TYR A 6 7.44 -0.77 -2.44
N TYR A 7 6.11 -0.77 -2.42
CA TYR A 7 5.31 0.41 -2.11
C TYR A 7 4.93 0.38 -0.64
N THR A 8 4.99 1.54 0.01
CA THR A 8 4.21 1.75 1.24
C THR A 8 2.75 1.99 0.87
N GLN A 9 1.83 1.77 1.81
CA GLN A 9 0.42 2.12 1.63
C GLN A 9 0.27 3.59 1.17
N SER A 10 0.97 4.51 1.84
CA SER A 10 0.92 5.94 1.53
C SER A 10 1.40 6.23 0.10
N ASP A 11 2.52 5.63 -0.31
CA ASP A 11 3.08 5.80 -1.66
C ASP A 11 2.14 5.25 -2.73
N ALA A 12 1.56 4.07 -2.51
CA ALA A 12 0.63 3.46 -3.45
C ALA A 12 -0.66 4.28 -3.57
N CYS A 13 -1.23 4.73 -2.44
CA CYS A 13 -2.43 5.56 -2.42
C CYS A 13 -2.19 6.87 -3.18
N MET A 14 -1.07 7.54 -2.94
CA MET A 14 -0.72 8.79 -3.64
C MET A 14 -0.46 8.56 -5.13
N LYS A 15 0.30 7.52 -5.48
CA LYS A 15 0.71 7.27 -6.87
C LYS A 15 -0.45 6.83 -7.75
N PHE A 16 -1.33 5.98 -7.23
CA PHE A 16 -2.43 5.40 -8.00
C PHE A 16 -3.78 6.07 -7.75
N LEU A 17 -3.79 7.15 -6.94
CA LEU A 17 -4.99 7.90 -6.55
C LEU A 17 -6.04 6.97 -5.90
N LEU A 18 -5.59 6.13 -4.99
CA LEU A 18 -6.43 5.19 -4.23
C LEU A 18 -6.69 5.71 -2.83
N THR A 19 -7.83 5.35 -2.28
CA THR A 19 -8.10 5.46 -0.84
C THR A 19 -7.37 4.35 -0.06
N PRO A 20 -7.07 4.57 1.23
CA PRO A 20 -6.59 3.54 2.13
C PRO A 20 -7.45 2.26 2.15
N GLU A 21 -8.75 2.42 1.98
CA GLU A 21 -9.75 1.34 1.93
C GLU A 21 -9.58 0.52 0.64
N GLU A 22 -9.57 1.16 -0.52
CA GLU A 22 -9.36 0.48 -1.82
C GLU A 22 -8.01 -0.25 -1.85
N PHE A 23 -6.95 0.37 -1.31
CA PHE A 23 -5.65 -0.29 -1.21
C PHE A 23 -5.75 -1.60 -0.43
N ARG A 24 -6.42 -1.60 0.73
CA ARG A 24 -6.59 -2.81 1.55
C ARG A 24 -7.47 -3.85 0.89
N GLU A 25 -8.51 -3.42 0.19
CA GLU A 25 -9.40 -4.29 -0.57
C GLU A 25 -8.62 -5.04 -1.66
N ILE A 26 -7.81 -4.35 -2.45
CA ILE A 26 -6.95 -4.96 -3.48
C ILE A 26 -6.02 -6.02 -2.86
N LEU A 27 -5.42 -5.74 -1.70
CA LEU A 27 -4.58 -6.72 -1.02
C LEU A 27 -5.35 -7.95 -0.55
N GLN A 28 -6.60 -7.76 -0.10
CA GLN A 28 -7.44 -8.85 0.41
C GLN A 28 -8.01 -9.71 -0.72
N VAL A 29 -8.57 -9.09 -1.74
CA VAL A 29 -9.20 -9.78 -2.89
C VAL A 29 -8.18 -10.61 -3.66
N HIS A 30 -6.95 -10.09 -3.83
CA HIS A 30 -5.88 -10.77 -4.58
C HIS A 30 -4.83 -11.46 -3.68
N GLU A 31 -5.12 -11.61 -2.38
CA GLU A 31 -4.27 -12.29 -1.39
C GLU A 31 -2.78 -11.88 -1.44
N ILE A 32 -2.51 -10.59 -1.66
CA ILE A 32 -1.14 -10.10 -1.86
C ILE A 32 -0.36 -10.14 -0.55
N SER A 33 0.83 -10.75 -0.63
CA SER A 33 1.79 -10.76 0.48
C SER A 33 2.23 -9.35 0.84
N HIS A 34 2.16 -9.04 2.13
CA HIS A 34 2.51 -7.71 2.64
C HIS A 34 3.26 -7.79 3.96
N ILE A 35 4.12 -6.81 4.19
CA ILE A 35 4.93 -6.69 5.41
C ILE A 35 4.41 -5.51 6.21
N LYS A 36 4.09 -5.73 7.49
CA LYS A 36 3.74 -4.65 8.41
C LYS A 36 5.00 -4.24 9.17
N LYS A 37 5.41 -2.98 9.04
CA LYS A 37 6.53 -2.41 9.79
C LYS A 37 6.02 -1.29 10.69
N GLU A 38 6.48 -1.27 11.93
CA GLU A 38 6.26 -0.12 12.80
C GLU A 38 7.36 0.92 12.50
N ILE A 39 6.93 2.12 12.14
CA ILE A 39 7.80 3.28 11.96
C ILE A 39 7.53 4.28 13.06
N THR A 40 8.58 4.97 13.49
CA THR A 40 8.48 6.02 14.49
C THR A 40 8.56 7.37 13.79
N LEU A 41 7.46 8.11 13.78
CA LEU A 41 7.38 9.44 13.19
C LEU A 41 7.68 10.49 14.24
N PHE A 42 8.77 11.23 14.04
CA PHE A 42 9.13 12.37 14.87
C PHE A 42 8.51 13.63 14.25
N THR A 43 7.42 14.13 14.83
CA THR A 43 6.60 15.20 14.23
C THR A 43 6.93 16.61 14.74
N ALA A 44 7.54 16.75 15.92
CA ALA A 44 8.12 17.99 16.45
C ALA A 44 9.08 17.65 17.63
N PRO A 45 10.02 18.54 18.01
CA PRO A 45 10.97 18.29 19.08
C PRO A 45 10.34 18.09 20.48
N ASP A 46 9.17 18.68 20.73
CA ASP A 46 8.48 18.62 22.04
C ASP A 46 7.28 17.65 22.08
N THR A 47 7.01 16.93 21.00
CA THR A 47 5.92 15.93 20.96
C THR A 47 6.45 14.51 21.07
N SER A 48 5.69 13.66 21.78
CA SER A 48 6.03 12.24 21.86
C SER A 48 6.02 11.61 20.46
N PRO A 49 7.02 10.79 20.12
CA PRO A 49 7.09 10.14 18.82
C PRO A 49 5.85 9.27 18.57
N LEU A 50 5.28 9.39 17.38
CA LEU A 50 4.12 8.62 16.97
C LEU A 50 4.57 7.30 16.35
N LYS A 51 4.12 6.19 16.91
CA LYS A 51 4.32 4.86 16.33
C LYS A 51 3.21 4.59 15.31
N VAL A 52 3.58 4.46 14.05
CA VAL A 52 2.65 4.20 12.95
C VAL A 52 2.98 2.83 12.35
N LYS A 53 1.95 2.02 12.12
CA LYS A 53 2.09 0.75 11.38
C LYS A 53 1.95 1.02 9.89
N GLU A 54 3.03 0.81 9.15
CA GLU A 54 3.08 1.00 7.70
C GLU A 54 3.08 -0.36 6.99
N ILE A 55 2.20 -0.49 6.00
CA ILE A 55 2.08 -1.69 5.17
C ILE A 55 2.97 -1.53 3.94
N HIS A 56 3.81 -2.53 3.69
CA HIS A 56 4.70 -2.60 2.54
C HIS A 56 4.28 -3.76 1.63
N VAL A 57 4.21 -3.51 0.33
CA VAL A 57 3.79 -4.51 -0.68
C VAL A 57 4.77 -4.50 -1.84
N ALA A 58 5.02 -5.67 -2.45
CA ALA A 58 5.89 -5.74 -3.62
C ALA A 58 5.28 -4.94 -4.78
N LYS A 59 6.06 -4.06 -5.42
CA LYS A 59 5.53 -3.15 -6.44
C LYS A 59 4.85 -3.90 -7.60
N LYS A 60 5.50 -4.96 -8.09
CA LYS A 60 5.01 -5.74 -9.24
C LYS A 60 3.68 -6.42 -8.94
N ASP A 61 3.61 -7.10 -7.80
CA ASP A 61 2.41 -7.84 -7.41
C ASP A 61 1.23 -6.89 -7.20
N PHE A 62 1.49 -5.74 -6.56
CA PHE A 62 0.48 -4.71 -6.36
C PHE A 62 -0.01 -4.08 -7.67
N GLU A 63 0.89 -3.74 -8.59
CA GLU A 63 0.53 -3.17 -9.89
C GLU A 63 -0.31 -4.14 -10.72
N LEU A 64 0.06 -5.43 -10.73
CA LEU A 64 -0.71 -6.46 -11.43
C LEU A 64 -2.11 -6.62 -10.84
N ALA A 65 -2.23 -6.71 -9.52
CA ALA A 65 -3.53 -6.81 -8.85
C ALA A 65 -4.40 -5.57 -9.07
N LEU A 66 -3.80 -4.38 -9.02
CA LEU A 66 -4.51 -3.13 -9.31
C LEU A 66 -5.07 -3.09 -10.73
N GLU A 67 -4.31 -3.58 -11.72
CA GLU A 67 -4.77 -3.66 -13.10
C GLU A 67 -5.98 -4.59 -13.23
N ILE A 68 -5.94 -5.77 -12.60
CA ILE A 68 -7.06 -6.71 -12.58
C ILE A 68 -8.28 -6.07 -11.92
N TYR A 69 -8.11 -5.50 -10.73
CA TYR A 69 -9.19 -4.86 -9.97
C TYR A 69 -9.90 -3.75 -10.76
N ARG A 70 -9.13 -2.91 -11.48
CA ARG A 70 -9.68 -1.84 -12.33
C ARG A 70 -10.40 -2.38 -13.55
N ASN A 71 -9.87 -3.44 -14.16
CA ASN A 71 -10.51 -4.08 -15.31
C ASN A 71 -11.84 -4.71 -14.92
N GLU A 72 -11.91 -5.41 -13.79
CA GLU A 72 -13.15 -5.98 -13.26
C GLU A 72 -14.19 -4.90 -12.91
N SER A 73 -13.75 -3.80 -12.31
CA SER A 73 -14.61 -2.66 -11.98
C SER A 73 -15.19 -1.96 -13.22
N ASN A 74 -14.46 -1.93 -14.33
CA ASN A 74 -14.93 -1.35 -15.59
C ASN A 74 -15.86 -2.29 -16.39
N VAL A 75 -15.77 -3.60 -16.19
CA VAL A 75 -16.64 -4.57 -16.86
C VAL A 75 -18.04 -4.62 -16.23
N ASN A 76 -18.17 -4.24 -14.95
CA ASN A 76 -19.44 -4.22 -14.22
C ASN A 76 -20.19 -2.87 -14.27
N LYS A 77 -19.87 -2.00 -15.23
CA LYS A 77 -20.48 -0.67 -15.39
C LYS A 77 -21.21 -0.54 -16.73
#